data_AF-A0A7M5XGZ8-F1
#
_entry.id   AF-A0A7M5XGZ8-F1
#
_cell.length_a   1.000
_cell.length_b   1.000
_cell.length_c   1.000
_cell.angle_alpha   90.00
_cell.angle_beta   90.00
_cell.angle_gamma   90.00
#
_symmetry.space_group_name_H-M   'P 1'
#
loop_
_entity.id
_entity.type
_entity.pdbx_description
1 polymer ?
#
loop_
_entity_poly.entity_id
_entity_poly.type
_entity_poly.pdbx_seq_one_letter_code
_entity_poly.pdbx_strand_id
1 'polypeptide(L)'
;MVGAKGVVCVYNGSLVQLQSFKTDSNTRPTFIPMAKGYTLQSAHKTSKNSIVCQFTRPVAVPSGSENLMYDASEPLYMLHAHATYANNKLTYHYGDAWIDQQAVDLTPTKASQSRIAIPSDCKDDSNCDAVVEFQYDEPRQMMVFTLQTRHAWVASAQRPQAGGAKMINIKGQYCVKDGGFGSLDGSKLNGNGAPEFSSGAVVDVTLKSTKTENGVTTCIYERTIKPSQGNVYLHDLSNPLMMVVAFGKSGSGNRISRHGLGDYATTAAFDLLKASGEIITTTGRMLQDKEVAHGILMVIAWIICSTIGIFMARYMKQATKEKKITGKPAWFPLHQGLMMSCVVVFFIAFIVILVEKQGWAESAGTHGILGLIAIILGLIQPLMAMVRPAPDADRRFIFNWFHRSFGMIAWLLAGLSIIYAFYEHLQESYTEMLVFMIVVVVLFILLDIVLCASSKNSASADVAYSGTNNMVDVKHTSSNSNTSLPTIFCIIVVLLSVAMGIFHIYAIASHNDRAGAGHTH
;
A
#
# COMPACT_ATOMS: atom_id res chain seq x y z
N MET A 1 -3.77 23.07 -35.66
CA MET A 1 -3.64 21.75 -36.30
C MET A 1 -3.81 21.92 -37.81
N VAL A 2 -2.80 22.37 -38.55
CA VAL A 2 -2.92 22.48 -40.02
C VAL A 2 -2.39 21.18 -40.62
N GLY A 3 -3.15 20.57 -41.53
CA GLY A 3 -2.78 19.32 -42.19
C GLY A 3 -3.10 18.03 -41.42
N ALA A 4 -3.61 18.09 -40.18
CA ALA A 4 -3.94 16.89 -39.43
C ALA A 4 -5.06 16.05 -40.10
N LYS A 5 -4.91 14.73 -40.04
CA LYS A 5 -5.86 13.73 -40.53
C LYS A 5 -6.01 12.65 -39.46
N GLY A 6 -7.21 12.14 -39.25
CA GLY A 6 -7.41 11.08 -38.25
C GLY A 6 -8.87 10.76 -37.98
N VAL A 7 -9.12 10.26 -36.77
CA VAL A 7 -10.46 9.89 -36.32
C VAL A 7 -10.81 10.58 -35.01
N VAL A 8 -12.10 10.77 -34.77
CA VAL A 8 -12.66 11.32 -33.54
C VAL A 8 -13.74 10.41 -33.00
N CYS A 9 -13.71 10.18 -31.68
CA CYS A 9 -14.74 9.44 -30.97
C CYS A 9 -15.73 10.43 -30.34
N VAL A 10 -17.01 10.33 -30.71
CA VAL A 10 -18.04 11.32 -30.37
C VAL A 10 -19.22 10.64 -29.68
N TYR A 11 -19.70 11.24 -28.60
CA TYR A 11 -20.94 10.85 -27.95
C TYR A 11 -22.01 11.91 -28.16
N ASN A 12 -23.12 11.53 -28.80
CA ASN A 12 -24.22 12.45 -29.14
C ASN A 12 -25.37 12.46 -28.09
N GLY A 13 -25.13 11.92 -26.90
CA GLY A 13 -26.16 11.75 -25.86
C GLY A 13 -26.92 10.43 -25.92
N SER A 14 -26.84 9.68 -27.03
CA SER A 14 -27.48 8.36 -27.18
C SER A 14 -26.49 7.26 -27.55
N LEU A 15 -25.58 7.53 -28.49
CA LEU A 15 -24.62 6.54 -29.01
C LEU A 15 -23.22 7.15 -29.09
N VAL A 16 -22.22 6.28 -28.97
CA VAL A 16 -20.82 6.59 -29.24
C VAL A 16 -20.50 6.20 -30.68
N GLN A 17 -19.88 7.10 -31.44
CA GLN A 17 -19.54 6.89 -32.85
C GLN A 17 -18.11 7.33 -33.14
N LEU A 18 -17.46 6.63 -34.07
CA LEU A 18 -16.16 7.00 -34.60
C LEU A 18 -16.33 7.64 -35.99
N GLN A 19 -15.74 8.82 -36.20
CA GLN A 19 -15.80 9.57 -37.45
C GLN A 19 -14.39 9.93 -37.92
N SER A 20 -14.19 10.11 -39.22
CA SER A 20 -12.92 10.58 -39.76
C SER A 20 -12.93 12.11 -39.87
N PHE A 21 -11.74 12.72 -39.78
CA PHE A 21 -11.60 14.15 -39.98
C PHE A 21 -10.33 14.51 -40.75
N LYS A 22 -10.36 15.68 -41.36
CA LYS A 22 -9.17 16.39 -41.86
C LYS A 22 -9.24 17.87 -41.53
N THR A 23 -8.07 18.48 -41.41
CA THR A 23 -7.92 19.93 -41.18
C THR A 23 -7.07 20.53 -42.29
N ASP A 24 -7.69 21.26 -43.22
CA ASP A 24 -6.99 21.87 -44.35
C ASP A 24 -6.39 23.25 -43.99
N SER A 25 -6.83 23.88 -42.90
CA SER A 25 -6.33 25.18 -42.41
C SER A 25 -6.55 25.30 -40.89
N ASN A 26 -6.24 26.46 -40.29
CA ASN A 26 -6.49 26.73 -38.86
C ASN A 26 -7.98 26.98 -38.54
N THR A 27 -8.85 26.24 -39.22
CA THR A 27 -10.31 26.30 -39.12
C THR A 27 -10.83 24.98 -38.55
N ARG A 28 -12.16 24.90 -38.36
CA ARG A 28 -12.78 23.72 -37.74
C ARG A 28 -12.56 22.47 -38.61
N PRO A 29 -12.24 21.30 -38.02
CA PRO A 29 -12.11 20.07 -38.78
C PRO A 29 -13.42 19.72 -39.49
N THR A 30 -13.31 19.15 -40.68
CA THR A 30 -14.48 18.59 -41.38
C THR A 30 -14.66 17.15 -40.95
N PHE A 31 -15.78 16.84 -40.27
CA PHE A 31 -16.13 15.48 -39.87
C PHE A 31 -16.87 14.76 -40.99
N ILE A 32 -16.41 13.55 -41.28
CA ILE A 32 -16.85 12.74 -42.39
C ILE A 32 -17.15 11.34 -41.85
N PRO A 33 -18.09 10.58 -42.45
CA PRO A 33 -18.22 9.16 -42.16
C PRO A 33 -16.87 8.43 -42.19
N MET A 34 -16.78 7.38 -41.40
CA MET A 34 -15.55 6.59 -41.22
C MET A 34 -14.92 6.24 -42.57
N ALA A 35 -13.68 6.69 -42.78
CA ALA A 35 -12.95 6.49 -44.02
C ALA A 35 -12.68 5.00 -44.27
N LYS A 36 -12.58 4.63 -45.54
CA LYS A 36 -12.28 3.26 -45.96
C LYS A 36 -10.94 2.80 -45.37
N GLY A 37 -10.95 1.69 -44.65
CA GLY A 37 -9.77 1.15 -43.96
C GLY A 37 -9.87 1.14 -42.44
N TYR A 38 -10.64 2.06 -41.85
CA TYR A 38 -10.95 1.97 -40.42
C TYR A 38 -12.04 0.91 -40.19
N THR A 39 -11.83 0.05 -39.19
CA THR A 39 -12.81 -0.93 -38.72
C THR A 39 -13.09 -0.71 -37.25
N LEU A 40 -14.34 -0.42 -36.89
CA LEU A 40 -14.73 -0.23 -35.51
C LEU A 40 -14.88 -1.60 -34.81
N GLN A 41 -14.17 -1.78 -33.69
CA GLN A 41 -14.24 -2.98 -32.85
C GLN A 41 -15.27 -2.81 -31.74
N SER A 42 -15.21 -1.68 -31.03
CA SER A 42 -16.19 -1.35 -29.98
C SER A 42 -16.35 0.16 -29.83
N ALA A 43 -17.55 0.61 -29.47
CA ALA A 43 -17.84 2.01 -29.16
C ALA A 43 -18.89 2.06 -28.06
N HIS A 44 -18.50 2.50 -26.86
CA HIS A 44 -19.40 2.51 -25.71
C HIS A 44 -19.01 3.56 -24.69
N LYS A 45 -19.94 3.83 -23.77
CA LYS A 45 -19.74 4.72 -22.63
C LYS A 45 -19.56 3.88 -21.37
N THR A 46 -18.54 4.15 -20.58
CA THR A 46 -18.24 3.41 -19.36
C THR A 46 -19.14 3.86 -18.20
N SER A 47 -19.23 3.05 -17.14
CA SER A 47 -19.96 3.38 -15.91
C SER A 47 -19.43 4.63 -15.20
N LYS A 48 -18.18 5.01 -15.47
CA LYS A 48 -17.52 6.24 -14.98
C LYS A 48 -17.66 7.44 -15.94
N ASN A 49 -18.61 7.39 -16.88
CA ASN A 49 -18.93 8.48 -17.82
C ASN A 49 -17.85 8.76 -18.88
N SER A 50 -16.86 7.86 -19.07
CA SER A 50 -15.84 7.96 -20.13
C SER A 50 -16.35 7.40 -21.46
N ILE A 51 -15.84 7.92 -22.57
CA ILE A 51 -16.20 7.49 -23.93
C ILE A 51 -15.03 6.65 -24.49
N VAL A 52 -15.31 5.45 -24.96
CA VAL A 52 -14.31 4.52 -25.52
C VAL A 52 -14.69 4.15 -26.94
N CYS A 53 -13.77 4.39 -27.89
CA CYS A 53 -13.83 3.82 -29.25
C CYS A 53 -12.57 2.99 -29.49
N GLN A 54 -12.73 1.71 -29.78
CA GLN A 54 -11.68 0.80 -30.19
C GLN A 54 -11.83 0.53 -31.69
N PHE A 55 -10.76 0.67 -32.45
CA PHE A 55 -10.78 0.50 -33.90
C PHE A 55 -9.45 -0.05 -34.41
N THR A 56 -9.46 -0.59 -35.63
CA THR A 56 -8.27 -1.03 -36.36
C THR A 56 -8.16 -0.27 -37.68
N ARG A 57 -6.94 -0.15 -38.21
CA ARG A 57 -6.65 0.40 -39.55
C ARG A 57 -5.48 -0.35 -40.18
N PRO A 58 -5.38 -0.41 -41.52
CA PRO A 58 -4.18 -0.88 -42.19
C PRO A 58 -3.01 0.11 -42.01
N VAL A 59 -1.80 -0.44 -42.11
CA VAL A 59 -0.54 0.34 -42.09
C VAL A 59 -0.48 1.23 -43.33
N ALA A 60 -0.51 0.60 -44.51
CA ALA A 60 -0.59 1.29 -45.79
C ALA A 60 -1.97 1.93 -45.99
N VAL A 61 -1.97 3.09 -46.66
CA VAL A 61 -3.21 3.82 -46.95
C VAL A 61 -4.03 3.11 -48.05
N PRO A 62 -5.29 2.74 -47.81
CA PRO A 62 -6.15 2.21 -48.85
C PRO A 62 -6.48 3.25 -49.92
N SER A 63 -6.53 2.82 -51.17
CA SER A 63 -6.89 3.70 -52.29
C SER A 63 -8.23 4.40 -52.05
N GLY A 64 -8.22 5.74 -52.18
CA GLY A 64 -9.35 6.63 -51.94
C GLY A 64 -9.45 7.21 -50.52
N SER A 65 -8.50 6.91 -49.63
CA SER A 65 -8.45 7.47 -48.25
C SER A 65 -7.23 8.35 -47.98
N GLU A 66 -6.48 8.72 -49.00
CA GLU A 66 -5.24 9.51 -48.92
C GLU A 66 -5.46 10.90 -48.29
N ASN A 67 -6.67 11.42 -48.38
CA ASN A 67 -7.06 12.70 -47.78
C ASN A 67 -7.48 12.60 -46.31
N LEU A 68 -7.64 11.40 -45.76
CA LEU A 68 -8.23 11.15 -44.43
C LEU A 68 -7.33 10.33 -43.49
N MET A 69 -6.23 9.76 -44.00
CA MET A 69 -5.23 9.08 -43.19
C MET A 69 -3.82 9.25 -43.79
N TYR A 70 -2.81 9.09 -42.94
CA TYR A 70 -1.40 9.05 -43.33
C TYR A 70 -0.91 7.61 -43.38
N ASP A 71 0.10 7.33 -44.21
CA ASP A 71 0.77 6.04 -44.20
C ASP A 71 1.46 5.82 -42.85
N ALA A 72 1.16 4.71 -42.20
CA ALA A 72 1.75 4.35 -40.92
C ALA A 72 3.01 3.49 -41.08
N SER A 73 3.50 3.28 -42.29
CA SER A 73 4.83 2.69 -42.53
C SER A 73 5.98 3.64 -42.16
N GLU A 74 5.68 4.93 -42.07
CA GLU A 74 6.62 5.98 -41.67
C GLU A 74 6.25 6.52 -40.29
N PRO A 75 7.21 6.96 -39.47
CA PRO A 75 6.93 7.58 -38.17
C PRO A 75 6.01 8.81 -38.30
N LEU A 76 4.97 8.88 -37.46
CA LEU A 76 3.99 9.99 -37.46
C LEU A 76 3.97 10.72 -36.13
N TYR A 77 3.83 12.04 -36.16
CA TYR A 77 3.51 12.82 -34.97
C TYR A 77 2.06 12.60 -34.57
N MET A 78 1.83 12.17 -33.33
CA MET A 78 0.48 11.96 -32.81
C MET A 78 -0.06 13.25 -32.19
N LEU A 79 -1.30 13.58 -32.55
CA LEU A 79 -2.02 14.72 -32.01
C LEU A 79 -3.23 14.23 -31.23
N HIS A 80 -3.36 14.72 -30.02
CA HIS A 80 -4.46 14.38 -29.13
C HIS A 80 -5.19 15.65 -28.72
N ALA A 81 -6.52 15.59 -28.72
CA ALA A 81 -7.35 16.68 -28.24
C ALA A 81 -8.69 16.13 -27.75
N HIS A 82 -9.27 16.79 -26.75
CA HIS A 82 -10.64 16.53 -26.32
C HIS A 82 -11.42 17.84 -26.25
N ALA A 83 -12.73 17.75 -26.46
CA ALA A 83 -13.64 18.90 -26.38
C ALA A 83 -15.07 18.43 -26.11
N THR A 84 -15.89 19.35 -25.62
CA THR A 84 -17.33 19.12 -25.45
C THR A 84 -18.01 18.99 -26.81
N TYR A 85 -18.91 18.03 -26.95
CA TYR A 85 -19.77 17.87 -28.11
C TYR A 85 -21.17 18.43 -27.83
N ALA A 86 -21.58 19.49 -28.53
CA ALA A 86 -22.90 20.11 -28.38
C ALA A 86 -23.46 20.53 -29.74
N ASN A 87 -24.77 20.34 -29.98
CA ASN A 87 -25.46 20.70 -31.24
C ASN A 87 -24.80 20.13 -32.50
N ASN A 88 -24.40 18.86 -32.47
CA ASN A 88 -23.64 18.18 -33.53
C ASN A 88 -22.31 18.86 -33.93
N LYS A 89 -21.71 19.63 -33.00
CA LYS A 89 -20.47 20.36 -33.24
C LYS A 89 -19.51 20.18 -32.06
N LEU A 90 -18.23 19.98 -32.36
CA LEU A 90 -17.14 20.05 -31.39
C LEU A 90 -16.87 21.51 -31.01
N THR A 91 -16.75 21.79 -29.72
CA THR A 91 -16.34 23.11 -29.22
C THR A 91 -14.82 23.31 -29.36
N TYR A 92 -14.33 24.53 -29.12
CA TYR A 92 -12.90 24.80 -29.05
C TYR A 92 -12.25 24.04 -27.87
N HIS A 93 -11.03 23.54 -28.07
CA HIS A 93 -10.17 22.98 -27.03
C HIS A 93 -9.34 24.12 -26.43
N TYR A 94 -9.68 24.59 -25.21
CA TYR A 94 -9.00 25.70 -24.55
C TYR A 94 -7.75 25.20 -23.79
N GLY A 95 -6.70 24.81 -24.53
CA GLY A 95 -5.44 24.32 -23.94
C GLY A 95 -5.36 22.80 -23.76
N ASP A 96 -6.44 22.08 -24.04
CA ASP A 96 -6.55 20.62 -23.91
C ASP A 96 -6.16 19.85 -25.18
N ALA A 97 -5.05 20.24 -25.79
CA ALA A 97 -4.49 19.56 -26.95
C ALA A 97 -2.97 19.46 -26.82
N TRP A 98 -2.43 18.28 -27.15
CA TRP A 98 -0.98 18.05 -27.16
C TRP A 98 -0.56 17.33 -28.42
N ILE A 99 0.70 17.55 -28.78
CA ILE A 99 1.40 16.86 -29.85
C ILE A 99 2.63 16.19 -29.24
N ASP A 100 2.90 14.95 -29.65
CA ASP A 100 4.12 14.28 -29.23
C ASP A 100 5.35 15.03 -29.76
N GLN A 101 6.40 15.12 -28.95
CA GLN A 101 7.62 15.86 -29.32
C GLN A 101 8.47 15.12 -30.36
N GLN A 102 8.20 13.83 -30.57
CA GLN A 102 8.89 12.97 -31.53
C GLN A 102 7.87 12.18 -32.35
N ALA A 103 8.26 11.80 -33.56
CA ALA A 103 7.44 10.96 -34.41
C ALA A 103 7.42 9.52 -33.87
N VAL A 104 6.23 8.90 -33.84
CA VAL A 104 5.98 7.55 -33.33
C VAL A 104 5.93 6.59 -34.51
N ASP A 105 6.71 5.51 -34.44
CA ASP A 105 6.62 4.40 -35.40
C ASP A 105 5.36 3.57 -35.11
N LEU A 106 4.45 3.53 -36.08
CA LEU A 106 3.17 2.82 -36.00
C LEU A 106 3.17 1.52 -36.79
N THR A 107 4.33 1.10 -37.33
CA THR A 107 4.45 -0.23 -37.93
C THR A 107 4.24 -1.29 -36.84
N PRO A 108 3.57 -2.40 -37.15
CA PRO A 108 3.48 -3.52 -36.23
C PRO A 108 4.90 -4.07 -36.03
N THR A 109 5.55 -3.62 -34.97
CA THR A 109 6.71 -4.32 -34.42
C THR A 109 6.27 -5.74 -34.07
N LYS A 110 7.16 -6.72 -34.36
CA LYS A 110 7.05 -8.16 -34.00
C LYS A 110 5.91 -8.43 -33.03
N ALA A 111 4.83 -9.05 -33.50
CA ALA A 111 3.56 -9.32 -32.79
C ALA A 111 3.56 -8.77 -31.35
N SER A 112 2.99 -7.58 -31.20
CA SER A 112 3.12 -6.74 -30.04
C SER A 112 2.92 -7.54 -28.74
N GLN A 113 3.97 -7.62 -27.93
CA GLN A 113 3.94 -8.39 -26.69
C GLN A 113 3.03 -7.68 -25.69
N SER A 114 2.14 -8.42 -25.04
CA SER A 114 1.35 -7.88 -23.94
C SER A 114 2.21 -7.79 -22.69
N ARG A 115 2.00 -6.76 -21.87
CA ARG A 115 2.94 -6.39 -20.81
C ARG A 115 2.24 -6.02 -19.51
N ILE A 116 2.80 -6.51 -18.40
CA ILE A 116 2.50 -6.09 -17.03
C ILE A 116 3.79 -5.47 -16.48
N ALA A 117 3.74 -4.21 -16.06
CA ALA A 117 4.86 -3.54 -15.39
C ALA A 117 4.48 -3.17 -13.95
N ILE A 118 5.44 -3.29 -13.03
CA ILE A 118 5.25 -2.97 -11.62
C ILE A 118 6.36 -2.00 -11.17
N PRO A 119 5.99 -0.82 -10.64
CA PRO A 119 4.63 -0.27 -10.55
C PRO A 119 4.04 0.04 -11.96
N SER A 120 2.72 0.22 -12.06
CA SER A 120 2.00 0.30 -13.35
C SER A 120 2.37 1.50 -14.23
N ASP A 121 2.94 2.54 -13.63
CA ASP A 121 3.44 3.76 -14.27
C ASP A 121 4.88 3.62 -14.79
N CYS A 122 5.53 2.47 -14.56
CA CYS A 122 6.89 2.23 -14.97
C CYS A 122 7.03 2.09 -16.51
N LYS A 123 7.68 3.08 -17.12
CA LYS A 123 7.92 3.15 -18.59
C LYS A 123 9.28 2.60 -19.03
N ASP A 124 10.26 2.58 -18.13
CA ASP A 124 11.61 2.11 -18.39
C ASP A 124 11.85 0.82 -17.60
N ASP A 125 12.08 -0.29 -18.30
CA ASP A 125 12.25 -1.63 -17.73
C ASP A 125 13.38 -1.68 -16.71
N SER A 126 14.43 -0.86 -16.89
CA SER A 126 15.54 -0.73 -15.96
C SER A 126 15.15 -0.09 -14.63
N ASN A 127 13.97 0.54 -14.57
CA ASN A 127 13.42 1.21 -13.40
C ASN A 127 12.21 0.52 -12.79
N CYS A 128 11.77 -0.62 -13.34
CA CYS A 128 10.66 -1.38 -12.79
C CYS A 128 11.13 -2.35 -11.69
N ASP A 129 10.27 -2.64 -10.72
CA ASP A 129 10.50 -3.70 -9.75
C ASP A 129 10.33 -5.08 -10.40
N ALA A 130 9.29 -5.22 -11.23
CA ALA A 130 9.06 -6.41 -12.04
C ALA A 130 8.38 -6.06 -13.36
N VAL A 131 8.73 -6.81 -14.41
CA VAL A 131 8.05 -6.78 -15.71
C VAL A 131 7.72 -8.20 -16.14
N VAL A 132 6.50 -8.42 -16.60
CA VAL A 132 6.06 -9.67 -17.22
C VAL A 132 5.53 -9.35 -18.60
N GLU A 133 6.23 -9.83 -19.63
CA GLU A 133 5.78 -9.76 -21.00
C GLU A 133 5.36 -11.14 -21.46
N PHE A 134 4.33 -11.21 -22.29
CA PHE A 134 3.89 -12.48 -22.86
C PHE A 134 3.28 -12.32 -24.24
N GLN A 135 3.40 -13.39 -25.01
CA GLN A 135 3.01 -13.41 -26.42
C GLN A 135 2.64 -14.81 -26.86
N TYR A 136 1.51 -14.93 -27.54
CA TYR A 136 1.09 -16.17 -28.17
C TYR A 136 1.76 -16.34 -29.55
N ASP A 137 2.57 -17.38 -29.69
CA ASP A 137 3.13 -17.85 -30.97
C ASP A 137 2.14 -18.86 -31.57
N GLU A 138 1.18 -18.34 -32.34
CA GLU A 138 0.13 -19.13 -32.98
C GLU A 138 0.68 -20.25 -33.89
N PRO A 139 1.70 -20.03 -34.75
CA PRO A 139 2.29 -21.10 -35.55
C PRO A 139 2.84 -22.27 -34.73
N ARG A 140 3.47 -22.00 -33.58
CA ARG A 140 4.04 -23.04 -32.71
C ARG A 140 3.06 -23.58 -31.67
N GLN A 141 1.92 -22.91 -31.50
CA GLN A 141 0.97 -23.17 -30.41
C GLN A 141 1.64 -23.08 -29.03
N MET A 142 2.50 -22.07 -28.86
CA MET A 142 3.27 -21.85 -27.63
C MET A 142 3.02 -20.45 -27.09
N MET A 143 3.05 -20.30 -25.76
CA MET A 143 3.07 -19.00 -25.11
C MET A 143 4.49 -18.70 -24.66
N VAL A 144 5.03 -17.55 -25.08
CA VAL A 144 6.35 -17.06 -24.67
C VAL A 144 6.16 -16.05 -23.56
N PHE A 145 6.95 -16.17 -22.50
CA PHE A 145 6.98 -15.25 -21.37
C PHE A 145 8.39 -14.70 -21.16
N THR A 146 8.46 -13.42 -20.83
CA THR A 146 9.66 -12.74 -20.36
C THR A 146 9.39 -12.23 -18.94
N LEU A 147 10.17 -12.68 -17.97
CA LEU A 147 10.14 -12.18 -16.59
C LEU A 147 11.39 -11.34 -16.35
N GLN A 148 11.21 -10.12 -15.87
CA GLN A 148 12.31 -9.22 -15.53
C GLN A 148 12.15 -8.70 -14.10
N THR A 149 13.26 -8.53 -13.38
CA THR A 149 13.26 -7.90 -12.05
C THR A 149 14.63 -7.38 -11.65
N ARG A 150 14.63 -6.36 -10.79
CA ARG A 150 15.83 -5.88 -10.07
C ARG A 150 16.02 -6.52 -8.70
N HIS A 151 15.04 -7.29 -8.26
CA HIS A 151 15.06 -7.99 -6.98
C HIS A 151 15.76 -9.36 -7.13
N ALA A 152 15.82 -10.13 -6.04
CA ALA A 152 16.49 -11.43 -6.07
C ALA A 152 15.69 -12.49 -6.84
N TRP A 153 14.38 -12.32 -6.97
CA TRP A 153 13.53 -13.20 -7.77
C TRP A 153 12.23 -12.51 -8.19
N VAL A 154 11.63 -13.03 -9.25
CA VAL A 154 10.29 -12.67 -9.75
C VAL A 154 9.53 -13.93 -10.14
N ALA A 155 8.22 -13.95 -9.90
CA ALA A 155 7.34 -15.01 -10.33
C ALA A 155 6.11 -14.44 -11.02
N SER A 156 5.66 -15.14 -12.06
CA SER A 156 4.37 -14.91 -12.69
C SER A 156 3.55 -16.18 -12.62
N ALA A 157 2.31 -16.06 -12.16
CA ALA A 157 1.39 -17.16 -12.02
C ALA A 157 0.00 -16.80 -12.52
N GLN A 158 -0.74 -17.81 -12.94
CA GLN A 158 -2.13 -17.70 -13.35
C GLN A 158 -3.05 -18.28 -12.27
N ARG A 159 -4.27 -17.79 -12.20
CA ARG A 159 -5.37 -18.43 -11.46
C ARG A 159 -6.71 -18.21 -12.13
N PRO A 160 -7.69 -19.11 -11.95
CA PRO A 160 -9.08 -18.85 -12.32
C PRO A 160 -9.63 -17.62 -11.59
N GLN A 161 -10.68 -17.02 -12.16
CA GLN A 161 -11.40 -15.95 -11.47
C GLN A 161 -11.97 -16.48 -10.15
N ALA A 162 -11.54 -15.88 -9.05
CA ALA A 162 -11.96 -16.22 -7.69
C ALA A 162 -12.11 -14.94 -6.88
N GLY A 163 -13.00 -14.94 -5.88
CA GLY A 163 -13.18 -13.80 -4.98
C GLY A 163 -11.96 -13.59 -4.07
N GLY A 164 -11.47 -12.35 -4.01
CA GLY A 164 -10.41 -11.92 -3.07
C GLY A 164 -8.98 -11.93 -3.62
N ALA A 165 -8.10 -11.17 -2.97
CA ALA A 165 -6.71 -10.94 -3.35
C ALA A 165 -5.72 -12.02 -2.89
N LYS A 166 -6.19 -13.16 -2.38
CA LYS A 166 -5.31 -14.23 -1.86
C LYS A 166 -4.62 -14.96 -3.01
N MET A 167 -3.30 -15.18 -2.93
CA MET A 167 -2.53 -15.98 -3.89
C MET A 167 -2.79 -17.50 -3.73
N ILE A 168 -4.06 -17.91 -3.79
CA ILE A 168 -4.49 -19.32 -3.73
C ILE A 168 -4.81 -19.82 -5.14
N ASN A 169 -4.70 -21.14 -5.35
CA ASN A 169 -4.95 -21.78 -6.65
C ASN A 169 -4.11 -21.18 -7.80
N ILE A 170 -2.94 -20.66 -7.46
CA ILE A 170 -1.98 -20.10 -8.41
C ILE A 170 -1.11 -21.21 -8.99
N LYS A 171 -0.77 -21.09 -10.26
CA LYS A 171 0.17 -21.98 -10.95
C LYS A 171 1.02 -21.16 -11.89
N GLY A 172 2.33 -21.38 -11.94
CA GLY A 172 3.19 -20.50 -12.71
C GLY A 172 4.66 -20.78 -12.59
N GLN A 173 5.47 -19.81 -13.00
CA GLN A 173 6.92 -19.90 -13.10
C GLN A 173 7.59 -18.80 -12.27
N TYR A 174 8.75 -19.12 -11.72
CA TYR A 174 9.60 -18.16 -11.04
C TYR A 174 11.01 -18.15 -11.65
N CYS A 175 11.64 -17.00 -11.54
CA CYS A 175 12.99 -16.69 -11.99
C CYS A 175 13.76 -16.10 -10.79
N VAL A 176 14.95 -16.61 -10.53
CA VAL A 176 15.85 -16.18 -9.45
C VAL A 176 17.12 -15.65 -10.07
N LYS A 177 17.61 -14.56 -9.50
CA LYS A 177 18.92 -13.99 -9.82
C LYS A 177 19.98 -15.10 -9.69
N ASP A 178 20.91 -15.11 -10.64
CA ASP A 178 22.02 -16.07 -10.72
C ASP A 178 21.61 -17.51 -11.11
N GLY A 179 20.49 -17.68 -11.83
CA GLY A 179 20.23 -18.89 -12.64
C GLY A 179 19.21 -19.88 -12.06
N GLY A 180 18.38 -19.48 -11.10
CA GLY A 180 17.25 -20.30 -10.64
C GLY A 180 16.03 -20.11 -11.52
N PHE A 181 15.44 -21.19 -12.02
CA PHE A 181 14.16 -21.16 -12.73
C PHE A 181 13.37 -22.42 -12.40
N GLY A 182 12.07 -22.27 -12.15
CA GLY A 182 11.21 -23.40 -11.86
C GLY A 182 9.73 -23.03 -11.91
N SER A 183 8.87 -24.00 -11.58
CA SER A 183 7.43 -23.79 -11.47
C SER A 183 6.93 -23.91 -10.03
N LEU A 184 5.78 -23.32 -9.79
CA LEU A 184 5.09 -23.30 -8.51
C LEU A 184 3.64 -23.78 -8.65
N ASP A 185 3.15 -24.50 -7.66
CA ASP A 185 1.75 -24.92 -7.53
C ASP A 185 1.19 -24.52 -6.15
N GLY A 186 0.20 -23.63 -6.17
CA GLY A 186 -0.56 -23.16 -5.01
C GLY A 186 -1.97 -23.74 -4.93
N SER A 187 -2.27 -24.82 -5.65
CA SER A 187 -3.60 -25.47 -5.67
C SER A 187 -4.07 -25.97 -4.30
N LYS A 188 -3.12 -26.39 -3.44
CA LYS A 188 -3.39 -26.89 -2.07
C LYS A 188 -3.44 -25.78 -1.00
N LEU A 189 -3.25 -24.52 -1.38
CA LEU A 189 -3.24 -23.41 -0.44
C LEU A 189 -4.67 -23.01 -0.06
N ASN A 190 -4.99 -23.14 1.23
CA ASN A 190 -6.28 -22.69 1.81
C ASN A 190 -6.19 -21.29 2.45
N GLY A 191 -5.04 -20.61 2.33
CA GLY A 191 -4.75 -19.34 2.99
C GLY A 191 -3.31 -18.89 2.76
N ASN A 192 -2.73 -18.20 3.74
CA ASN A 192 -1.32 -17.82 3.70
C ASN A 192 -0.44 -19.08 3.80
N GLY A 193 0.49 -19.25 2.87
CA GLY A 193 1.43 -20.36 2.88
C GLY A 193 2.39 -20.30 1.70
N ALA A 194 3.37 -21.19 1.67
CA ALA A 194 4.29 -21.35 0.55
C ALA A 194 3.73 -22.34 -0.47
N PRO A 195 3.75 -22.03 -1.79
CA PRO A 195 3.38 -22.99 -2.81
C PRO A 195 4.39 -24.14 -2.89
N GLU A 196 4.00 -25.25 -3.51
CA GLU A 196 4.91 -26.34 -3.84
C GLU A 196 5.77 -25.92 -5.03
N PHE A 197 7.10 -26.03 -4.89
CA PHE A 197 8.05 -25.70 -5.95
C PHE A 197 8.53 -26.96 -6.66
N SER A 198 8.66 -26.91 -7.99
CA SER A 198 9.24 -28.00 -8.78
C SER A 198 10.75 -28.08 -8.57
N SER A 199 11.29 -29.27 -8.34
CA SER A 199 12.74 -29.53 -8.33
C SER A 199 13.22 -30.07 -9.69
N GLY A 200 13.50 -29.18 -10.66
CA GLY A 200 14.08 -29.56 -11.95
C GLY A 200 13.28 -29.07 -13.18
N ALA A 201 13.59 -29.64 -14.34
CA ALA A 201 12.91 -29.33 -15.60
C ALA A 201 11.42 -29.69 -15.51
N VAL A 202 10.56 -28.75 -15.83
CA VAL A 202 9.10 -28.91 -15.75
C VAL A 202 8.58 -29.28 -17.12
N VAL A 203 7.83 -30.37 -17.20
CA VAL A 203 7.14 -30.80 -18.44
C VAL A 203 6.31 -29.63 -18.97
N ASP A 204 6.25 -29.48 -20.30
CA ASP A 204 5.55 -28.41 -21.01
C ASP A 204 6.13 -26.99 -20.86
N VAL A 205 7.26 -26.81 -20.17
CA VAL A 205 7.94 -25.52 -20.02
C VAL A 205 9.40 -25.65 -20.46
N THR A 206 9.84 -24.75 -21.35
CA THR A 206 11.22 -24.70 -21.83
C THR A 206 11.83 -23.34 -21.55
N LEU A 207 12.81 -23.29 -20.66
CA LEU A 207 13.63 -22.11 -20.43
C LEU A 207 14.53 -21.87 -21.66
N LYS A 208 14.45 -20.67 -22.24
CA LYS A 208 15.24 -20.27 -23.42
C LYS A 208 16.48 -19.50 -23.06
N SER A 209 16.35 -18.58 -22.10
CA SER A 209 17.45 -17.69 -21.71
C SER A 209 17.28 -17.24 -20.27
N THR A 210 18.41 -17.09 -19.60
CA THR A 210 18.52 -16.40 -18.32
C THR A 210 19.72 -15.48 -18.40
N LYS A 211 19.51 -14.19 -18.18
CA LYS A 211 20.57 -13.18 -18.29
C LYS A 211 20.44 -12.19 -17.15
N THR A 212 21.57 -11.78 -16.59
CA THR A 212 21.61 -10.71 -15.59
C THR A 212 22.50 -9.60 -16.13
N GLU A 213 21.91 -8.44 -16.47
CA GLU A 213 22.63 -7.28 -16.99
C GLU A 213 22.20 -6.03 -16.22
N ASN A 214 23.16 -5.18 -15.85
CA ASN A 214 22.92 -3.93 -15.11
C ASN A 214 22.05 -4.11 -13.83
N GLY A 215 22.16 -5.25 -13.17
CA GLY A 215 21.39 -5.58 -11.96
C GLY A 215 19.95 -6.04 -12.22
N VAL A 216 19.49 -6.08 -13.48
CA VAL A 216 18.21 -6.66 -13.90
C VAL A 216 18.42 -8.12 -14.30
N THR A 217 17.63 -9.01 -13.71
CA THR A 217 17.57 -10.43 -14.09
C THR A 217 16.40 -10.63 -15.05
N THR A 218 16.68 -11.24 -16.20
CA THR A 218 15.69 -11.55 -17.24
C THR A 218 15.66 -13.05 -17.52
N CYS A 219 14.50 -13.67 -17.36
CA CYS A 219 14.23 -15.05 -17.79
C CYS A 219 13.24 -15.06 -18.95
N ILE A 220 13.59 -15.75 -20.03
CA ILE A 220 12.70 -16.00 -21.16
C ILE A 220 12.39 -17.49 -21.21
N TYR A 221 11.12 -17.84 -21.18
CA TYR A 221 10.67 -19.22 -21.30
C TYR A 221 9.47 -19.32 -22.23
N GLU A 222 9.28 -20.50 -22.82
CA GLU A 222 8.07 -20.83 -23.54
C GLU A 222 7.35 -21.99 -22.87
N ARG A 223 6.03 -22.04 -22.99
CA ARG A 223 5.22 -23.15 -22.48
C ARG A 223 4.08 -23.48 -23.43
N THR A 224 3.59 -24.70 -23.33
CA THR A 224 2.39 -25.11 -24.06
C THR A 224 1.15 -24.37 -23.54
N ILE A 225 0.14 -24.26 -24.41
CA ILE A 225 -1.17 -23.68 -24.05
C ILE A 225 -1.90 -24.60 -23.08
N LYS A 226 -1.99 -25.88 -23.43
CA LYS A 226 -2.64 -26.93 -22.64
C LYS A 226 -1.60 -27.78 -21.90
N PRO A 227 -1.75 -27.98 -20.59
CA PRO A 227 -0.87 -28.88 -19.85
C PRO A 227 -0.99 -30.32 -20.34
N SER A 228 0.13 -31.04 -20.39
CA SER A 228 0.16 -32.48 -20.59
C SER A 228 -0.44 -33.21 -19.38
N GLN A 229 -0.91 -34.44 -19.59
CA GLN A 229 -1.52 -35.24 -18.54
C GLN A 229 -0.55 -35.43 -17.35
N GLY A 230 -1.02 -35.12 -16.14
CA GLY A 230 -0.21 -35.20 -14.91
C GLY A 230 0.58 -33.93 -14.57
N ASN A 231 0.56 -32.89 -15.42
CA ASN A 231 1.18 -31.61 -15.09
C ASN A 231 0.32 -30.82 -14.09
N VAL A 232 0.82 -30.64 -12.87
CA VAL A 232 0.13 -29.91 -11.80
C VAL A 232 0.51 -28.43 -11.73
N TYR A 233 1.54 -28.00 -12.45
CA TYR A 233 2.15 -26.67 -12.33
C TYR A 233 1.64 -25.64 -13.34
N LEU A 234 0.74 -26.02 -14.25
CA LEU A 234 0.19 -25.14 -15.28
C LEU A 234 -1.35 -25.15 -15.26
N HIS A 235 -1.95 -23.99 -15.54
CA HIS A 235 -3.35 -23.87 -15.94
C HIS A 235 -3.47 -23.89 -17.46
N ASP A 236 -4.63 -24.31 -17.99
CA ASP A 236 -4.92 -24.23 -19.43
C ASP A 236 -5.16 -22.78 -19.85
N LEU A 237 -4.26 -22.23 -20.69
CA LEU A 237 -4.34 -20.83 -21.16
C LEU A 237 -5.45 -20.58 -22.17
N SER A 238 -6.15 -21.62 -22.65
CA SER A 238 -7.34 -21.50 -23.49
C SER A 238 -8.53 -20.88 -22.74
N ASN A 239 -8.47 -20.87 -21.40
CA ASN A 239 -9.51 -20.30 -20.55
C ASN A 239 -9.11 -18.92 -20.04
N PRO A 240 -10.07 -18.00 -19.81
CA PRO A 240 -9.77 -16.73 -19.16
C PRO A 240 -9.15 -16.94 -17.78
N LEU A 241 -8.01 -16.31 -17.53
CA LEU A 241 -7.26 -16.41 -16.28
C LEU A 241 -6.86 -15.03 -15.78
N MET A 242 -6.73 -14.90 -14.46
CA MET A 242 -6.07 -13.75 -13.84
C MET A 242 -4.57 -13.98 -13.83
N MET A 243 -3.80 -12.90 -14.02
CA MET A 243 -2.35 -12.92 -13.85
C MET A 243 -1.98 -12.38 -12.47
N VAL A 244 -1.04 -13.05 -11.82
CA VAL A 244 -0.47 -12.66 -10.52
C VAL A 244 1.04 -12.55 -10.69
N VAL A 245 1.62 -11.50 -10.12
CA VAL A 245 3.06 -11.23 -10.16
C VAL A 245 3.55 -10.96 -8.75
N ALA A 246 4.68 -11.57 -8.40
CA ALA A 246 5.32 -11.43 -7.10
C ALA A 246 6.83 -11.35 -7.28
N PHE A 247 7.51 -10.64 -6.37
CA PHE A 247 8.98 -10.55 -6.36
C PHE A 247 9.49 -10.34 -4.93
N GLY A 248 10.77 -10.63 -4.70
CA GLY A 248 11.32 -10.58 -3.34
C GLY A 248 12.84 -10.41 -3.27
N LYS A 249 13.30 -10.02 -2.07
CA LYS A 249 14.68 -9.58 -1.81
C LYS A 249 15.69 -10.73 -1.63
N SER A 250 15.23 -11.97 -1.49
CA SER A 250 16.11 -13.13 -1.30
C SER A 250 15.58 -14.37 -2.01
N GLY A 251 16.46 -15.15 -2.64
CA GLY A 251 16.12 -16.39 -3.30
C GLY A 251 17.39 -17.13 -3.65
N SER A 252 17.36 -18.45 -3.64
CA SER A 252 18.52 -19.27 -4.03
C SER A 252 18.05 -20.60 -4.63
N GLY A 253 18.54 -20.91 -5.83
CA GLY A 253 18.20 -22.12 -6.57
C GLY A 253 16.69 -22.27 -6.74
N ASN A 254 16.13 -23.36 -6.20
CA ASN A 254 14.71 -23.69 -6.32
C ASN A 254 13.85 -23.20 -5.14
N ARG A 255 14.36 -22.28 -4.32
CA ARG A 255 13.65 -21.72 -3.16
C ARG A 255 13.69 -20.20 -3.22
N ILE A 256 12.53 -19.61 -3.48
CA ILE A 256 12.33 -18.17 -3.39
C ILE A 256 11.85 -17.81 -1.98
N SER A 257 12.33 -16.67 -1.44
CA SER A 257 11.78 -16.16 -0.19
C SER A 257 10.31 -15.77 -0.39
N ARG A 258 9.61 -15.54 0.71
CA ARG A 258 8.35 -14.82 0.68
C ARG A 258 8.53 -13.47 -0.04
N HIS A 259 7.54 -13.08 -0.85
CA HIS A 259 7.46 -11.74 -1.43
C HIS A 259 7.10 -10.75 -0.31
N GLY A 260 7.92 -9.70 -0.17
CA GLY A 260 7.71 -8.64 0.83
C GLY A 260 7.36 -7.28 0.22
N LEU A 261 7.36 -7.20 -1.12
CA LEU A 261 7.31 -5.94 -1.87
C LEU A 261 6.04 -5.77 -2.71
N GLY A 262 5.05 -6.64 -2.55
CA GLY A 262 3.69 -6.42 -3.05
C GLY A 262 3.10 -7.67 -3.70
N ASP A 263 1.78 -7.78 -3.61
CA ASP A 263 1.00 -8.87 -4.21
C ASP A 263 0.23 -8.25 -5.36
N TYR A 264 0.71 -8.44 -6.60
CA TYR A 264 0.12 -7.78 -7.75
C TYR A 264 -0.73 -8.78 -8.53
N ALA A 265 -2.00 -8.45 -8.74
CA ALA A 265 -2.90 -9.27 -9.54
C ALA A 265 -3.71 -8.40 -10.50
N THR A 266 -4.10 -8.96 -11.65
CA THR A 266 -5.07 -8.32 -12.52
C THR A 266 -6.42 -8.22 -11.81
N THR A 267 -7.24 -7.23 -12.15
CA THR A 267 -8.55 -7.03 -11.51
C THR A 267 -9.61 -8.01 -12.01
N ALA A 268 -9.41 -8.56 -13.20
CA ALA A 268 -10.28 -9.55 -13.83
C ALA A 268 -9.47 -10.62 -14.57
N ALA A 269 -10.14 -11.74 -14.85
CA ALA A 269 -9.61 -12.75 -15.76
C ALA A 269 -9.75 -12.27 -17.21
N PHE A 270 -8.78 -12.60 -18.04
CA PHE A 270 -8.77 -12.24 -19.46
C PHE A 270 -8.21 -13.39 -20.30
N ASP A 271 -8.46 -13.33 -21.61
CA ASP A 271 -8.01 -14.36 -22.57
C ASP A 271 -6.58 -14.05 -23.03
N LEU A 272 -5.61 -14.83 -22.54
CA LEU A 272 -4.19 -14.63 -22.85
C LEU A 272 -3.88 -14.88 -24.33
N LEU A 273 -4.66 -15.71 -25.03
CA LEU A 273 -4.43 -16.01 -26.45
C LEU A 273 -4.85 -14.87 -27.37
N LYS A 274 -5.74 -13.99 -26.88
CA LYS A 274 -6.20 -12.80 -27.62
C LYS A 274 -5.46 -11.52 -27.26
N ALA A 275 -4.72 -11.51 -26.16
CA ALA A 275 -3.98 -10.35 -25.71
C ALA A 275 -2.79 -10.08 -26.65
N SER A 276 -2.85 -9.00 -27.42
CA SER A 276 -1.79 -8.57 -28.35
C SER A 276 -1.50 -7.09 -28.16
N GLY A 277 -0.33 -6.78 -27.60
CA GLY A 277 0.16 -5.41 -27.42
C GLY A 277 -0.57 -4.62 -26.33
N GLU A 278 -1.25 -5.30 -25.42
CA GLU A 278 -1.98 -4.65 -24.34
C GLU A 278 -1.06 -4.34 -23.14
N ILE A 279 -1.20 -3.14 -22.57
CA ILE A 279 -0.67 -2.81 -21.25
C ILE A 279 -1.70 -3.25 -20.22
N ILE A 280 -1.36 -4.28 -19.45
CA ILE A 280 -2.26 -4.89 -18.49
C ILE A 280 -1.97 -4.34 -17.10
N THR A 281 -2.97 -3.66 -16.55
CA THR A 281 -2.88 -3.08 -15.21
C THR A 281 -3.09 -4.16 -14.13
N THR A 282 -2.23 -4.13 -13.12
CA THR A 282 -2.40 -4.90 -11.89
C THR A 282 -2.70 -3.95 -10.73
N THR A 283 -3.42 -4.44 -9.74
CA THR A 283 -3.61 -3.75 -8.46
C THR A 283 -2.77 -4.43 -7.39
N GLY A 284 -2.20 -3.62 -6.49
CA GLY A 284 -1.49 -4.13 -5.31
C GLY A 284 -2.41 -4.86 -4.33
N ARG A 285 -1.82 -5.36 -3.24
CA ARG A 285 -2.52 -6.12 -2.21
C ARG A 285 -3.63 -5.27 -1.57
N MET A 286 -4.87 -5.71 -1.71
CA MET A 286 -5.99 -5.13 -0.97
C MET A 286 -6.03 -5.69 0.46
N LEU A 287 -6.17 -4.82 1.44
CA LEU A 287 -6.45 -5.20 2.82
C LEU A 287 -7.88 -5.73 2.93
N GLN A 288 -8.06 -6.79 3.70
CA GLN A 288 -9.40 -7.25 4.09
C GLN A 288 -9.95 -6.39 5.22
N ASP A 289 -11.29 -6.30 5.34
CA ASP A 289 -11.96 -5.42 6.31
C ASP A 289 -11.49 -5.63 7.75
N LYS A 290 -11.21 -6.88 8.15
CA LYS A 290 -10.71 -7.18 9.49
C LYS A 290 -9.26 -6.74 9.71
N GLU A 291 -8.44 -6.67 8.66
CA GLU A 291 -7.08 -6.14 8.72
C GLU A 291 -7.10 -4.62 8.90
N VAL A 292 -8.00 -3.95 8.18
CA VAL A 292 -8.28 -2.52 8.35
C VAL A 292 -8.75 -2.25 9.78
N ALA A 293 -9.74 -3.01 10.27
CA ALA A 293 -10.25 -2.88 11.63
C ALA A 293 -9.15 -3.10 12.69
N HIS A 294 -8.32 -4.13 12.54
CA HIS A 294 -7.18 -4.38 13.41
C HIS A 294 -6.24 -3.17 13.47
N GLY A 295 -5.81 -2.66 12.31
CA GLY A 295 -4.90 -1.51 12.25
C GLY A 295 -5.47 -0.26 12.92
N ILE A 296 -6.73 0.06 12.64
CA ILE A 296 -7.44 1.21 13.24
C ILE A 296 -7.53 1.06 14.77
N LEU A 297 -7.95 -0.09 15.26
CA LEU A 297 -8.09 -0.33 16.70
C LEU A 297 -6.73 -0.30 17.41
N MET A 298 -5.67 -0.80 16.78
CA MET A 298 -4.30 -0.73 17.35
C MET A 298 -3.78 0.71 17.42
N VAL A 299 -4.05 1.55 16.41
CA VAL A 299 -3.71 2.98 16.46
C VAL A 299 -4.49 3.68 17.58
N ILE A 300 -5.79 3.42 17.70
CA ILE A 300 -6.62 3.99 18.79
C ILE A 300 -6.06 3.59 20.16
N ALA A 301 -5.78 2.29 20.37
CA ALA A 301 -5.29 1.81 21.65
C ALA A 301 -3.91 2.39 21.98
N TRP A 302 -2.93 2.22 21.10
CA TRP A 302 -1.53 2.49 21.43
C TRP A 302 -1.11 3.93 21.20
N ILE A 303 -1.54 4.55 20.09
CA ILE A 303 -1.11 5.91 19.74
C ILE A 303 -1.95 6.94 20.49
N ILE A 304 -3.26 6.72 20.62
CA ILE A 304 -4.17 7.65 21.30
C ILE A 304 -4.27 7.31 22.80
N CYS A 305 -4.92 6.21 23.15
CA CYS A 305 -5.26 5.92 24.55
C CYS A 305 -4.03 5.72 25.44
N SER A 306 -3.06 4.91 25.00
CA SER A 306 -1.86 4.61 25.79
C SER A 306 -0.98 5.84 25.98
N THR A 307 -0.70 6.60 24.91
CA THR A 307 0.11 7.83 25.01
C THR A 307 -0.50 8.84 25.99
N ILE A 308 -1.81 9.11 25.85
CA ILE A 308 -2.54 10.03 26.73
C ILE A 308 -2.52 9.53 28.18
N GLY A 309 -2.79 8.23 28.40
CA GLY A 309 -2.88 7.73 29.77
C GLY A 309 -1.53 7.61 30.47
N ILE A 310 -0.42 7.30 29.77
CA ILE A 310 0.93 7.35 30.34
C ILE A 310 1.26 8.79 30.75
N PHE A 311 0.96 9.75 29.88
CA PHE A 311 1.18 11.16 30.16
C PHE A 311 0.36 11.64 31.38
N MET A 312 -0.92 11.27 31.44
CA MET A 312 -1.81 11.60 32.55
C MET A 312 -1.34 11.03 33.89
N ALA A 313 -0.90 9.77 33.94
CA ALA A 313 -0.38 9.16 35.17
C ALA A 313 0.88 9.84 35.72
N ARG A 314 1.59 10.59 34.87
CA ARG A 314 2.86 11.19 35.24
C ARG A 314 2.76 12.67 35.56
N TYR A 315 2.13 13.44 34.68
CA TYR A 315 2.18 14.91 34.74
C TYR A 315 0.91 15.53 35.32
N MET A 316 -0.23 14.85 35.21
CA MET A 316 -1.49 15.34 35.81
C MET A 316 -1.62 15.02 37.30
N LYS A 317 -0.64 14.29 37.87
CA LYS A 317 -0.59 13.98 39.31
C LYS A 317 -0.67 15.23 40.18
N GLN A 318 0.09 16.26 39.86
CA GLN A 318 0.15 17.50 40.65
C GLN A 318 -1.04 18.42 40.34
N ALA A 319 -1.37 18.59 39.06
CA ALA A 319 -2.45 19.45 38.59
C ALA A 319 -3.86 19.00 39.03
N THR A 320 -4.03 17.72 39.42
CA THR A 320 -5.32 17.16 39.82
C THR A 320 -5.35 16.59 41.24
N LYS A 321 -4.35 16.91 42.09
CA LYS A 321 -4.36 16.44 43.49
C LYS A 321 -5.61 16.90 44.26
N GLU A 322 -6.02 18.14 44.02
CA GLU A 322 -7.14 18.76 44.74
C GLU A 322 -8.51 18.31 44.22
N LYS A 323 -8.58 17.92 42.94
CA LYS A 323 -9.81 17.40 42.33
C LYS A 323 -9.94 15.92 42.63
N LYS A 324 -10.97 15.52 43.38
CA LYS A 324 -11.24 14.11 43.71
C LYS A 324 -12.37 13.56 42.83
N ILE A 325 -12.13 12.40 42.24
CA ILE A 325 -13.14 11.57 41.57
C ILE A 325 -13.20 10.27 42.37
N THR A 326 -14.40 9.85 42.79
CA THR A 326 -14.62 8.63 43.61
C THR A 326 -13.71 8.55 44.86
N GLY A 327 -13.48 9.70 45.51
CA GLY A 327 -12.65 9.81 46.71
C GLY A 327 -11.13 9.72 46.46
N LYS A 328 -10.69 9.49 45.22
CA LYS A 328 -9.28 9.41 44.81
C LYS A 328 -8.88 10.66 44.01
N PRO A 329 -7.60 11.06 43.98
CA PRO A 329 -7.14 12.13 43.10
C PRO A 329 -7.49 11.84 41.64
N ALA A 330 -8.06 12.80 40.91
CA ALA A 330 -8.71 12.60 39.62
C ALA A 330 -7.84 11.90 38.55
N TRP A 331 -6.52 12.14 38.52
CA TRP A 331 -5.62 11.46 37.58
C TRP A 331 -5.69 9.92 37.68
N PHE A 332 -5.93 9.37 38.88
CA PHE A 332 -5.88 7.93 39.11
C PHE A 332 -7.05 7.17 38.48
N PRO A 333 -8.33 7.49 38.77
CA PRO A 333 -9.45 6.83 38.10
C PRO A 333 -9.50 7.16 36.61
N LEU A 334 -9.06 8.35 36.17
CA LEU A 334 -8.98 8.67 34.73
C LEU A 334 -7.93 7.82 34.01
N HIS A 335 -6.72 7.69 34.58
CA HIS A 335 -5.69 6.80 34.04
C HIS A 335 -6.16 5.35 34.02
N GLN A 336 -6.74 4.88 35.13
CA GLN A 336 -7.25 3.51 35.21
C GLN A 336 -8.34 3.26 34.16
N GLY A 337 -9.33 4.15 34.05
CA GLY A 337 -10.40 4.01 33.06
C GLY A 337 -9.87 3.99 31.63
N LEU A 338 -9.00 4.94 31.27
CA LEU A 338 -8.42 5.04 29.94
C LEU A 338 -7.54 3.82 29.59
N MET A 339 -6.72 3.34 30.54
CA MET A 339 -5.86 2.17 30.34
C MET A 339 -6.64 0.87 30.26
N MET A 340 -7.70 0.72 31.05
CA MET A 340 -8.59 -0.45 30.93
C MET A 340 -9.30 -0.46 29.58
N SER A 341 -9.78 0.69 29.09
CA SER A 341 -10.32 0.80 27.72
C SER A 341 -9.27 0.45 26.66
N CYS A 342 -8.03 0.92 26.83
CA CYS A 342 -6.91 0.57 25.95
C CYS A 342 -6.69 -0.95 25.89
N VAL A 343 -6.69 -1.63 27.05
CA VAL A 343 -6.55 -3.09 27.13
C VAL A 343 -7.65 -3.82 26.39
N VAL A 344 -8.90 -3.43 26.60
CA VAL A 344 -10.04 -4.03 25.91
C VAL A 344 -9.92 -3.85 24.40
N VAL A 345 -9.60 -2.63 23.94
CA VAL A 345 -9.51 -2.31 22.51
C VAL A 345 -8.37 -3.08 21.82
N PHE A 346 -7.15 -3.08 22.36
CA PHE A 346 -6.05 -3.82 21.71
C PHE A 346 -6.29 -5.33 21.76
N PHE A 347 -6.95 -5.84 22.81
CA PHE A 347 -7.22 -7.27 22.91
C PHE A 347 -8.26 -7.71 21.87
N ILE A 348 -9.34 -6.94 21.69
CA ILE A 348 -10.29 -7.15 20.61
C ILE A 348 -9.59 -7.09 19.25
N ALA A 349 -8.75 -6.08 19.02
CA ALA A 349 -7.99 -5.94 17.77
C ALA A 349 -7.08 -7.15 17.50
N PHE A 350 -6.47 -7.72 18.53
CA PHE A 350 -5.65 -8.91 18.43
C PHE A 350 -6.47 -10.16 18.07
N ILE A 351 -7.64 -10.35 18.67
CA ILE A 351 -8.54 -11.46 18.30
C ILE A 351 -9.03 -11.32 16.85
N VAL A 352 -9.40 -10.11 16.44
CA VAL A 352 -9.87 -9.82 15.07
C VAL A 352 -8.84 -10.25 14.02
N ILE A 353 -7.56 -9.91 14.22
CA ILE A 353 -6.52 -10.29 13.26
C ILE A 353 -6.23 -11.79 13.27
N LEU A 354 -6.27 -12.46 14.44
CA LEU A 354 -6.11 -13.91 14.51
C LEU A 354 -7.24 -14.65 13.79
N VAL A 355 -8.48 -14.17 13.92
CA VAL A 355 -9.63 -14.72 13.18
C VAL A 355 -9.47 -14.52 11.68
N GLU A 356 -9.01 -13.33 11.27
CA GLU A 356 -8.78 -13.03 9.86
C GLU A 356 -7.67 -13.89 9.24
N LYS A 357 -6.62 -14.16 10.01
CA LYS A 357 -5.48 -14.96 9.59
C LYS A 357 -5.62 -16.46 9.87
N GLN A 358 -6.71 -16.88 10.51
CA GLN A 358 -6.94 -18.26 10.96
C GLN A 358 -5.83 -18.80 11.89
N GLY A 359 -5.30 -17.92 12.75
CA GLY A 359 -4.20 -18.23 13.67
C GLY A 359 -2.97 -17.35 13.45
N TRP A 360 -1.81 -17.82 13.92
CA TRP A 360 -0.55 -17.14 13.68
C TRP A 360 -0.17 -17.28 12.21
N ALA A 361 -0.10 -16.16 11.51
CA ALA A 361 0.42 -16.15 10.15
C ALA A 361 1.93 -15.91 10.18
N GLU A 362 2.68 -16.70 9.43
CA GLU A 362 4.09 -16.37 9.11
C GLU A 362 4.22 -14.98 8.50
N SER A 363 3.13 -14.48 7.90
CA SER A 363 3.07 -13.14 7.35
C SER A 363 3.25 -12.02 8.38
N ALA A 364 3.09 -12.31 9.66
CA ALA A 364 3.15 -11.34 10.73
C ALA A 364 4.56 -10.73 10.90
N GLY A 365 5.61 -11.48 10.55
CA GLY A 365 6.99 -10.98 10.48
C GLY A 365 7.44 -10.22 11.74
N THR A 366 8.25 -9.18 11.54
CA THR A 366 8.74 -8.32 12.63
C THR A 366 7.59 -7.58 13.33
N HIS A 367 6.61 -7.08 12.55
CA HIS A 367 5.42 -6.41 13.07
C HIS A 367 4.71 -7.23 14.16
N GLY A 368 4.39 -8.49 13.85
CA GLY A 368 3.66 -9.38 14.75
C GLY A 368 4.46 -9.82 15.97
N ILE A 369 5.77 -10.05 15.85
CA ILE A 369 6.63 -10.40 16.99
C ILE A 369 6.68 -9.24 17.99
N LEU A 370 6.97 -8.02 17.50
CA LEU A 370 7.00 -6.83 18.36
C LEU A 370 5.62 -6.54 18.97
N GLY A 371 4.56 -6.68 18.17
CA GLY A 371 3.18 -6.50 18.61
C GLY A 371 2.76 -7.50 19.68
N LEU A 372 3.12 -8.78 19.54
CA LEU A 372 2.81 -9.81 20.52
C LEU A 372 3.52 -9.54 21.86
N ILE A 373 4.80 -9.17 21.84
CA ILE A 373 5.53 -8.80 23.06
C ILE A 373 4.88 -7.57 23.71
N ALA A 374 4.50 -6.56 22.93
CA ALA A 374 3.82 -5.37 23.44
C ALA A 374 2.47 -5.72 24.09
N ILE A 375 1.67 -6.58 23.47
CA ILE A 375 0.39 -7.07 24.01
C ILE A 375 0.61 -7.81 25.33
N ILE A 376 1.59 -8.73 25.40
CA ILE A 376 1.90 -9.46 26.63
C ILE A 376 2.27 -8.49 27.75
N LEU A 377 3.18 -7.55 27.50
CA LEU A 377 3.57 -6.53 28.48
C LEU A 377 2.42 -5.61 28.88
N GLY A 378 1.52 -5.30 27.93
CA GLY A 378 0.29 -4.52 28.16
C GLY A 378 -0.70 -5.25 29.06
N LEU A 379 -0.90 -6.56 28.86
CA LEU A 379 -1.78 -7.40 29.69
C LEU A 379 -1.21 -7.63 31.09
N ILE A 380 0.12 -7.65 31.24
CA ILE A 380 0.75 -7.74 32.57
C ILE A 380 0.50 -6.47 33.39
N GLN A 381 0.27 -5.30 32.78
CA GLN A 381 0.03 -4.05 33.52
C GLN A 381 -1.15 -4.10 34.50
N PRO A 382 -2.38 -4.45 34.10
CA PRO A 382 -3.49 -4.55 35.04
C PRO A 382 -3.27 -5.66 36.07
N LEU A 383 -2.60 -6.77 35.70
CA LEU A 383 -2.28 -7.85 36.64
C LEU A 383 -1.34 -7.37 37.76
N MET A 384 -0.29 -6.63 37.41
CA MET A 384 0.58 -5.99 38.40
C MET A 384 -0.19 -4.96 39.24
N ALA A 385 -1.09 -4.19 38.63
CA ALA A 385 -1.88 -3.18 39.33
C ALA A 385 -2.81 -3.77 40.40
N MET A 386 -3.26 -5.04 40.26
CA MET A 386 -4.05 -5.72 41.29
C MET A 386 -3.26 -6.01 42.57
N VAL A 387 -1.95 -6.27 42.45
CA VAL A 387 -1.06 -6.53 43.60
C VAL A 387 -0.32 -5.26 44.06
N ARG A 388 -0.82 -4.08 43.66
CA ARG A 388 -0.21 -2.79 43.99
C ARG A 388 -0.17 -2.58 45.52
N PRO A 389 1.03 -2.37 46.11
CA PRO A 389 1.17 -2.13 47.54
C PRO A 389 0.47 -0.85 48.02
N ALA A 390 0.10 -0.84 49.31
CA ALA A 390 -0.47 0.30 50.01
C ALA A 390 0.42 1.56 49.90
N PRO A 391 -0.14 2.78 50.02
CA PRO A 391 0.60 3.98 49.68
C PRO A 391 1.90 4.24 50.43
N ASP A 392 1.93 3.75 51.65
CA ASP A 392 2.92 3.85 52.72
C ASP A 392 3.84 2.62 52.82
N ALA A 393 3.65 1.58 52.00
CA ALA A 393 4.46 0.36 52.06
C ALA A 393 5.91 0.57 51.57
N ASP A 394 6.89 0.09 52.34
CA ASP A 394 8.33 0.26 52.09
C ASP A 394 8.78 -0.19 50.69
N ARG A 395 8.20 -1.29 50.18
CA ARG A 395 8.58 -1.89 48.90
C ARG A 395 7.78 -1.37 47.70
N ARG A 396 6.96 -0.32 47.88
CA ARG A 396 6.13 0.27 46.81
C ARG A 396 6.96 0.81 45.65
N PHE A 397 8.21 1.24 45.90
CA PHE A 397 9.10 1.71 44.83
C PHE A 397 9.41 0.62 43.79
N ILE A 398 9.48 -0.65 44.21
CA ILE A 398 9.71 -1.81 43.32
C ILE A 398 8.56 -1.91 42.33
N PHE A 399 7.32 -1.92 42.83
CA PHE A 399 6.11 -1.90 42.00
C PHE A 399 6.13 -0.72 41.02
N ASN A 400 6.42 0.49 41.50
CA ASN A 400 6.42 1.70 40.66
C ASN A 400 7.46 1.61 39.54
N TRP A 401 8.64 1.03 39.81
CA TRP A 401 9.69 0.86 38.82
C TRP A 401 9.30 -0.16 37.76
N PHE A 402 8.85 -1.37 38.16
CA PHE A 402 8.45 -2.41 37.20
C PHE A 402 7.22 -2.00 36.38
N HIS A 403 6.17 -1.47 37.01
CA HIS A 403 4.97 -1.02 36.32
C HIS A 403 5.29 0.06 35.28
N ARG A 404 6.14 1.02 35.64
CA ARG A 404 6.58 2.06 34.71
C ARG A 404 7.44 1.51 33.58
N SER A 405 8.46 0.71 33.90
CA SER A 405 9.39 0.19 32.91
C SER A 405 8.68 -0.69 31.88
N PHE A 406 7.84 -1.63 32.33
CA PHE A 406 7.10 -2.50 31.42
C PHE A 406 6.07 -1.73 30.59
N GLY A 407 5.41 -0.72 31.17
CA GLY A 407 4.47 0.14 30.43
C GLY A 407 5.17 0.93 29.32
N MET A 408 6.34 1.50 29.60
CA MET A 408 7.14 2.23 28.60
C MET A 408 7.69 1.32 27.51
N ILE A 409 8.19 0.13 27.87
CA ILE A 409 8.68 -0.86 26.90
C ILE A 409 7.52 -1.33 26.01
N ALA A 410 6.35 -1.63 26.58
CA ALA A 410 5.16 -2.01 25.80
C ALA A 410 4.78 -0.94 24.78
N TRP A 411 4.74 0.34 25.19
CA TRP A 411 4.42 1.46 24.31
C TRP A 411 5.45 1.64 23.19
N LEU A 412 6.76 1.53 23.49
CA LEU A 412 7.82 1.60 22.48
C LEU A 412 7.72 0.46 21.46
N LEU A 413 7.55 -0.77 21.94
CA LEU A 413 7.42 -1.96 21.08
C LEU A 413 6.15 -1.91 20.22
N ALA A 414 5.03 -1.41 20.77
CA ALA A 414 3.82 -1.19 20.00
C ALA A 414 4.02 -0.13 18.90
N GLY A 415 4.68 0.98 19.18
CA GLY A 415 4.99 2.00 18.18
C GLY A 415 5.91 1.48 17.08
N LEU A 416 6.95 0.73 17.44
CA LEU A 416 7.81 0.05 16.45
C LEU A 416 7.04 -0.98 15.62
N SER A 417 6.17 -1.78 16.25
CA SER A 417 5.30 -2.71 15.55
C SER A 417 4.43 -1.98 14.52
N ILE A 418 3.82 -0.85 14.87
CA ILE A 418 3.01 -0.04 13.95
C ILE A 418 3.87 0.49 12.80
N ILE A 419 5.09 0.98 13.06
CA ILE A 419 6.02 1.42 12.01
C ILE A 419 6.31 0.29 11.01
N TYR A 420 6.58 -0.93 11.51
CA TYR A 420 6.76 -2.10 10.65
C TYR A 420 5.49 -2.47 9.87
N ALA A 421 4.30 -2.24 10.42
CA ALA A 421 3.05 -2.43 9.67
C ALA A 421 2.96 -1.46 8.48
N PHE A 422 3.30 -0.18 8.70
CA PHE A 422 3.31 0.83 7.63
C PHE A 422 4.37 0.51 6.56
N TYR A 423 5.55 0.07 6.98
CA TYR A 423 6.64 -0.28 6.07
C TYR A 423 6.39 -1.58 5.27
N GLU A 424 6.03 -2.68 5.94
CA GLU A 424 5.99 -4.02 5.31
C GLU A 424 4.60 -4.42 4.81
N HIS A 425 3.52 -3.92 5.41
CA HIS A 425 2.16 -4.37 5.08
C HIS A 425 1.35 -3.36 4.28
N LEU A 426 1.53 -2.08 4.56
CA LEU A 426 0.87 -0.98 3.83
C LEU A 426 1.76 -0.40 2.73
N GLN A 427 3.09 -0.51 2.85
CA GLN A 427 4.07 0.14 1.97
C GLN A 427 3.86 1.66 1.84
N GLU A 428 3.42 2.27 2.92
CA GLU A 428 3.18 3.71 3.03
C GLU A 428 4.36 4.37 3.78
N SER A 429 4.45 5.70 3.72
CA SER A 429 5.40 6.43 4.57
C SER A 429 5.14 6.12 6.04
N TYR A 430 6.21 5.78 6.77
CA TYR A 430 6.22 5.59 8.22
C TYR A 430 6.90 6.75 8.96
N THR A 431 7.34 7.78 8.22
CA THR A 431 8.14 8.90 8.73
C THR A 431 7.38 9.69 9.79
N GLU A 432 6.10 9.93 9.55
CA GLU A 432 5.19 10.67 10.42
C GLU A 432 5.05 9.97 11.78
N MET A 433 4.85 8.65 11.76
CA MET A 433 4.78 7.82 12.98
C MET A 433 6.11 7.82 13.73
N LEU A 434 7.24 7.69 13.01
CA LEU A 434 8.57 7.72 13.60
C LEU A 434 8.87 9.07 14.28
N VAL A 435 8.61 10.17 13.58
CA VAL A 435 8.79 11.53 14.11
C VAL A 435 7.90 11.74 15.33
N PHE A 436 6.63 11.29 15.30
CA PHE A 436 5.75 11.35 16.46
C PHE A 436 6.33 10.61 17.68
N MET A 437 6.81 9.38 17.49
CA MET A 437 7.41 8.59 18.57
C MET A 437 8.63 9.31 19.17
N ILE A 438 9.50 9.88 18.32
CA ILE A 438 10.67 10.64 18.76
C ILE A 438 10.23 11.89 19.56
N VAL A 439 9.28 12.66 19.03
CA VAL A 439 8.77 13.87 19.70
C VAL A 439 8.19 13.52 21.07
N VAL A 440 7.38 12.48 21.17
CA VAL A 440 6.78 12.05 22.46
C VAL A 440 7.86 11.61 23.45
N VAL A 441 8.88 10.86 23.01
CA VAL A 441 10.02 10.48 23.87
C VAL A 441 10.79 11.71 24.35
N VAL A 442 11.09 12.65 23.45
CA VAL A 442 11.76 13.91 23.80
C VAL A 442 10.93 14.71 24.80
N LEU A 443 9.62 14.82 24.60
CA LEU A 443 8.71 15.49 25.54
C LEU A 443 8.73 14.82 26.92
N PHE A 444 8.72 13.48 26.99
CA PHE A 444 8.85 12.75 28.25
C PHE A 444 10.16 13.07 28.97
N ILE A 445 11.28 13.08 28.25
CA ILE A 445 12.61 13.38 28.81
C ILE A 445 12.67 14.83 29.31
N LEU A 446 12.23 15.79 28.49
CA LEU A 446 12.23 17.20 28.84
C LEU A 446 11.40 17.48 30.09
N LEU A 447 10.19 16.90 30.18
CA LEU A 447 9.34 17.06 31.35
C LEU A 447 9.92 16.41 32.60
N ASP A 448 10.60 15.27 32.45
CA ASP A 448 11.31 14.64 33.56
C ASP A 448 12.44 15.53 34.09
N ILE A 449 13.20 16.18 33.20
CA ILE A 449 14.23 17.14 33.57
C ILE A 449 13.60 18.34 34.30
N VAL A 450 12.52 18.91 33.77
CA VAL A 450 11.81 20.05 34.37
C VAL A 450 11.27 19.70 35.76
N LEU A 451 10.63 18.53 35.93
CA LEU A 451 10.11 18.08 37.22
C LEU A 451 11.24 17.85 38.24
N CYS A 452 12.36 17.24 37.82
CA CYS A 452 13.53 17.05 38.68
C CYS A 452 14.18 18.38 39.08
N ALA A 453 14.25 19.36 38.17
CA ALA A 453 14.77 20.69 38.48
C ALA A 453 13.83 21.43 39.46
N SER A 454 12.52 21.35 39.25
CA SER A 454 11.53 21.96 40.14
C SER A 454 11.56 21.35 41.55
N SER A 455 11.74 20.03 41.69
CA SER A 455 11.80 19.39 43.01
C SER A 455 13.06 19.79 43.79
N LYS A 456 14.19 19.95 43.10
CA LYS A 456 15.44 20.44 43.72
C LYS A 456 15.28 21.88 44.20
N ASN A 457 14.66 22.74 43.40
CA ASN A 457 14.42 24.14 43.79
C ASN A 457 13.50 24.25 45.01
N SER A 458 12.44 23.43 45.10
CA SER A 458 11.57 23.39 46.28
C SER A 458 12.31 22.87 47.53
N ALA A 459 13.11 21.81 47.39
CA ALA A 459 13.90 21.28 48.51
C ALA A 459 14.97 22.27 49.01
N SER A 460 15.63 23.01 48.11
CA SER A 460 16.58 24.05 48.48
C SER A 460 15.91 25.26 49.14
N ALA A 461 14.67 25.60 48.74
CA ALA A 461 13.90 26.67 49.36
C ALA A 461 13.41 26.30 50.78
N ASP A 462 12.94 25.06 50.99
CA ASP A 462 12.49 24.57 52.31
C ASP A 462 13.65 24.49 53.32
N VAL A 463 14.85 24.09 52.86
CA VAL A 463 16.07 24.08 53.70
C VAL A 463 16.52 25.49 54.05
N ALA A 464 16.41 26.45 53.13
CA ALA A 464 16.73 27.85 53.42
C ALA A 464 15.75 28.49 54.42
N TYR A 465 14.47 28.12 54.36
CA TYR A 465 13.43 28.62 55.26
C TYR A 465 13.54 28.03 56.68
N SER A 466 13.97 26.77 56.82
CA SER A 466 14.18 26.13 58.13
C SER A 466 15.39 26.69 58.91
N GLY A 467 16.26 27.49 58.28
CA GLY A 467 17.43 28.13 58.91
C GLY A 467 17.14 29.43 59.66
N THR A 468 15.93 30.00 59.55
CA THR A 468 15.58 31.25 60.23
C THR A 468 14.45 31.01 61.22
N ASN A 469 14.79 30.69 62.48
CA ASN A 469 13.83 30.74 63.58
C ASN A 469 13.43 32.19 63.83
N ASN A 470 12.24 32.60 63.38
CA ASN A 470 11.45 33.65 64.01
C ASN A 470 9.98 33.43 63.68
N MET A 471 9.14 33.42 64.73
CA MET A 471 7.68 33.48 64.63
C MET A 471 7.26 34.73 63.86
N VAL A 472 6.87 34.56 62.61
CA VAL A 472 6.04 35.50 61.87
C VAL A 472 4.91 34.69 61.27
N ASP A 473 3.69 35.15 61.51
CA ASP A 473 2.46 34.56 60.98
C ASP A 473 2.46 34.78 59.46
N VAL A 474 3.08 33.86 58.71
CA VAL A 474 3.15 33.92 57.26
C VAL A 474 1.82 33.43 56.72
N LYS A 475 0.97 34.40 56.38
CA LYS A 475 -0.14 34.23 55.44
C LYS A 475 0.37 33.35 54.30
N HIS A 476 -0.15 32.13 54.17
CA HIS A 476 0.14 31.23 53.04
C HIS A 476 -0.22 31.97 51.74
N THR A 477 0.70 32.75 51.19
CA THR A 477 0.69 33.12 49.79
C THR A 477 0.98 31.81 49.09
N SER A 478 -0.08 31.20 48.56
CA SER A 478 0.02 30.07 47.66
C SER A 478 1.05 30.45 46.60
N SER A 479 2.24 29.87 46.69
CA SER A 479 3.16 29.94 45.57
C SER A 479 2.38 29.33 44.42
N ASN A 480 2.16 30.12 43.37
CA ASN A 480 1.61 29.64 42.12
C ASN A 480 2.61 28.61 41.59
N SER A 481 2.56 27.38 42.13
CA SER A 481 3.29 26.26 41.60
C SER A 481 2.91 26.16 40.13
N ASN A 482 3.90 25.97 39.27
CA ASN A 482 3.81 25.95 37.80
C ASN A 482 2.84 24.85 37.29
N THR A 483 1.56 24.95 37.64
CA THR A 483 0.46 24.02 37.32
C THR A 483 -0.05 24.24 35.90
N SER A 484 0.23 25.40 35.32
CA SER A 484 -0.08 25.72 33.92
C SER A 484 0.75 24.88 32.95
N LEU A 485 2.06 24.70 33.20
CA LEU A 485 2.97 24.08 32.23
C LEU A 485 2.66 22.58 31.99
N PRO A 486 2.54 21.69 32.99
CA PRO A 486 2.17 20.29 32.78
C PRO A 486 0.80 20.11 32.12
N THR A 487 -0.13 21.03 32.41
CA THR A 487 -1.47 21.03 31.82
C THR A 487 -1.43 21.39 30.33
N ILE A 488 -0.66 22.42 29.96
CA ILE A 488 -0.43 22.81 28.55
C ILE A 488 0.22 21.65 27.78
N PHE A 489 1.26 21.02 28.33
CA PHE A 489 1.88 19.85 27.69
C PHE A 489 0.92 18.67 27.55
N CYS A 490 0.03 18.45 28.53
CA CYS A 490 -1.00 17.41 28.43
C CYS A 490 -1.95 17.68 27.27
N ILE A 491 -2.38 18.93 27.10
CA ILE A 491 -3.23 19.33 25.96
C ILE A 491 -2.47 19.12 24.64
N ILE A 492 -1.20 19.52 24.57
CA ILE A 492 -0.36 19.32 23.38
C ILE A 492 -0.25 17.83 23.04
N VAL A 493 0.06 16.97 24.02
CA VAL A 493 0.20 15.53 23.79
C VAL A 493 -1.13 14.90 23.37
N VAL A 494 -2.26 15.32 23.96
CA VAL A 494 -3.59 14.87 23.53
C VAL A 494 -3.86 15.27 22.09
N LEU A 495 -3.66 16.54 21.73
CA LEU A 495 -3.88 17.04 20.37
C LEU A 495 -2.97 16.34 19.36
N LEU A 496 -1.68 16.19 19.66
CA LEU A 496 -0.72 15.49 18.81
C LEU A 496 -1.11 14.02 18.64
N SER A 497 -1.49 13.32 19.72
CA SER A 497 -1.87 11.91 19.66
C SER A 497 -3.15 11.69 18.85
N VAL A 498 -4.15 12.57 19.03
CA VAL A 498 -5.41 12.50 18.29
C VAL A 498 -5.19 12.85 16.81
N ALA A 499 -4.45 13.91 16.50
CA ALA A 499 -4.15 14.29 15.11
C ALA A 499 -3.37 13.18 14.39
N MET A 500 -2.33 12.63 15.05
CA MET A 500 -1.54 11.53 14.52
C MET A 500 -2.39 10.27 14.32
N GLY A 501 -3.26 9.96 15.29
CA GLY A 501 -4.19 8.84 15.21
C GLY A 501 -5.17 8.98 14.06
N ILE A 502 -5.82 10.14 13.90
CA ILE A 502 -6.76 10.39 12.79
C ILE A 502 -6.06 10.27 11.43
N PHE A 503 -4.86 10.85 11.29
CA PHE A 503 -4.09 10.76 10.06
C PHE A 503 -3.79 9.30 9.68
N HIS A 504 -3.30 8.49 10.62
CA HIS A 504 -2.97 7.08 10.35
C HIS A 504 -4.23 6.22 10.15
N ILE A 505 -5.32 6.50 10.86
CA ILE A 505 -6.62 5.84 10.64
C ILE A 505 -7.12 6.12 9.22
N TYR A 506 -7.05 7.36 8.76
CA TYR A 506 -7.42 7.72 7.40
C TYR A 506 -6.51 7.04 6.36
N ALA A 507 -5.20 6.99 6.61
CA ALA A 507 -4.25 6.30 5.74
C ALA A 507 -4.58 4.81 5.61
N ILE A 508 -4.89 4.13 6.72
CA ILE A 508 -5.27 2.72 6.74
C ILE A 508 -6.62 2.51 6.03
N ALA A 509 -7.62 3.35 6.31
CA ALA A 509 -8.96 3.22 5.74
C ALA A 509 -9.00 3.47 4.23
N SER A 510 -8.20 4.43 3.74
CA SER A 510 -8.11 4.80 2.32
C SER A 510 -7.09 3.97 1.54
N HIS A 511 -6.40 3.03 2.18
CA HIS A 511 -5.34 2.25 1.52
C HIS A 511 -5.87 1.49 0.30
N ASN A 512 -7.02 0.83 0.42
CA ASN A 512 -7.60 0.08 -0.70
C ASN A 512 -8.05 0.99 -1.85
N ASP A 513 -8.56 2.18 -1.55
CA ASP A 513 -8.95 3.16 -2.57
C ASP A 513 -7.73 3.65 -3.35
N ARG A 514 -6.60 3.87 -2.66
CA ARG A 514 -5.33 4.27 -3.26
C ARG A 514 -4.64 3.12 -4.00
N ALA A 515 -4.72 1.90 -3.48
CA ALA A 515 -4.20 0.70 -4.13
C ALA A 515 -5.03 0.28 -5.38
N GLY A 516 -6.32 0.63 -5.40
CA GLY A 516 -7.25 0.34 -6.51
C GLY A 516 -7.31 1.42 -7.58
N ALA A 517 -7.14 2.69 -7.19
CA ALA A 517 -6.85 3.79 -8.09
C ALA A 517 -5.35 3.78 -8.40
N GLY A 518 -4.90 2.80 -9.19
CA GLY A 518 -3.50 2.73 -9.64
C GLY A 518 -3.00 4.13 -9.97
N HIS A 519 -1.94 4.55 -9.26
CA HIS A 519 -1.44 5.92 -9.19
C HIS A 519 -1.49 6.63 -10.55
N THR A 520 -2.57 7.37 -10.78
CA THR A 520 -2.65 8.38 -11.84
C THR A 520 -2.21 9.69 -11.21
N HIS A 521 -0.92 9.99 -11.36
CA HIS A 521 -0.41 11.36 -11.27
C HIS A 521 0.29 11.74 -12.56
#